data_AF-A0A4V2S6C0-F1
#
_entry.id   AF-A0A4V2S6C0-F1
#
_cell.length_a   1.000
_cell.length_b   1.000
_cell.length_c   1.000
_cell.angle_alpha   90.00
_cell.angle_beta   90.00
_cell.angle_gamma   90.00
#
_symmetry.space_group_name_H-M   'P 1'
#
loop_
_entity.id
_entity.type
_entity.pdbx_description
1 polymer ?
#
loop_
_entity_poly.entity_id
_entity_poly.type
_entity_poly.pdbx_seq_one_letter_code
_entity_poly.pdbx_strand_id
1 'polypeptide(L)'
;MGQENKNLQIEVLRKLLNDEIKAKSRKNQVKYASFKEMIERVLNQYHNRAITSAEVIKHLIDLAKEMQNMDKRAKEMNLTEEEMAFYDIVCVKGKRLFLNDEEAKEIARELV
;
A
#
# COMPACT_ATOMS: atom_id res chain seq x y z
N MET A 1 -19.54 20.50 -17.11
CA MET A 1 -18.58 20.97 -16.08
C MET A 1 -18.34 19.99 -14.92
N GLY A 2 -19.28 19.14 -14.49
CA GLY A 2 -19.07 18.26 -13.32
C GLY A 2 -18.17 17.02 -13.54
N GLN A 3 -18.04 16.53 -14.77
CA GLN A 3 -17.32 15.28 -15.08
C GLN A 3 -15.82 15.51 -15.33
N GLU A 4 -15.46 16.64 -15.93
CA GLU A 4 -14.07 17.07 -16.14
C GLU A 4 -13.35 17.30 -14.80
N ASN A 5 -14.03 17.92 -13.82
CA ASN A 5 -13.48 18.13 -12.49
C ASN A 5 -13.23 16.80 -11.75
N LYS A 6 -14.15 15.83 -11.87
CA LYS A 6 -13.97 14.49 -11.27
C LYS A 6 -12.80 13.72 -11.88
N ASN A 7 -12.64 13.78 -13.20
CA ASN A 7 -11.49 13.16 -13.88
C ASN A 7 -10.17 13.80 -13.44
N LEU A 8 -10.14 15.13 -13.31
CA LEU A 8 -8.97 15.84 -12.79
C LEU A 8 -8.64 15.43 -11.35
N GLN A 9 -9.64 15.31 -10.48
CA GLN A 9 -9.45 14.84 -9.10
C GLN A 9 -8.86 13.43 -9.05
N ILE A 10 -9.36 12.51 -9.89
CA ILE A 10 -8.84 11.13 -9.98
C ILE A 10 -7.38 11.14 -10.42
N GLU A 11 -7.03 11.90 -11.46
CA GLU A 11 -5.64 12.00 -11.95
C GLU A 11 -4.70 12.59 -10.89
N VAL A 12 -5.14 13.63 -10.18
CA VAL A 12 -4.35 14.22 -9.08
C VAL A 12 -4.13 13.21 -7.96
N LEU A 13 -5.19 12.52 -7.49
CA LEU A 13 -5.07 11.49 -6.45
C LEU A 13 -4.16 10.35 -6.88
N ARG A 14 -4.31 9.86 -8.11
CA ARG A 14 -3.45 8.83 -8.70
C ARG A 14 -1.99 9.27 -8.70
N LYS A 15 -1.70 10.52 -9.10
CA LYS A 15 -0.34 11.04 -9.13
C LYS A 15 0.27 11.12 -7.73
N LEU A 16 -0.47 11.68 -6.78
CA LEU A 16 -0.01 11.80 -5.38
C LEU A 16 0.30 10.43 -4.77
N LEU A 17 -0.60 9.45 -4.94
CA LEU A 17 -0.37 8.09 -4.46
C LEU A 17 0.84 7.43 -5.11
N ASN A 18 1.03 7.60 -6.42
CA ASN A 18 2.19 7.05 -7.11
C ASN A 18 3.51 7.70 -6.69
N ASP A 19 3.51 9.01 -6.41
CA ASP A 19 4.69 9.71 -5.92
C ASP A 19 5.04 9.26 -4.48
N GLU A 20 4.04 9.06 -3.62
CA GLU A 20 4.23 8.49 -2.28
C GLU A 20 4.78 7.06 -2.35
N ILE A 21 4.20 6.22 -3.20
CA ILE A 21 4.69 4.86 -3.47
C ILE A 21 6.16 4.91 -3.91
N LYS A 22 6.55 5.79 -4.84
CA LYS A 22 7.94 5.89 -5.29
C LYS A 22 8.89 6.32 -4.16
N ALA A 23 8.48 7.28 -3.34
CA ALA A 23 9.27 7.77 -2.22
C ALA A 23 9.53 6.65 -1.20
N LYS A 24 8.51 5.84 -0.93
CA LYS A 24 8.53 4.81 0.12
C LYS A 24 8.93 3.42 -0.36
N SER A 25 8.83 3.13 -1.67
CA SER A 25 9.23 1.84 -2.26
C SER A 25 10.70 1.53 -2.02
N ARG A 26 11.56 2.55 -1.81
CA ARG A 26 12.96 2.35 -1.42
C ARG A 26 13.12 1.59 -0.11
N LYS A 27 12.12 1.66 0.77
CA LYS A 27 12.14 1.04 2.10
C LYS A 27 11.46 -0.32 2.11
N ASN A 28 10.36 -0.50 1.37
CA ASN A 28 9.59 -1.75 1.36
C ASN A 28 9.00 -2.07 -0.04
N GLN A 29 9.84 -2.54 -0.94
CA GLN A 29 9.46 -2.77 -2.34
C GLN A 29 8.26 -3.72 -2.49
N VAL A 30 8.21 -4.80 -1.69
CA VAL A 30 7.19 -5.84 -1.82
C VAL A 30 5.81 -5.28 -1.52
N LYS A 31 5.66 -4.50 -0.45
CA LYS A 31 4.34 -4.01 -0.05
C LYS A 31 3.88 -2.81 -0.88
N TYR A 32 4.79 -1.90 -1.22
CA TYR A 32 4.46 -0.78 -2.10
C TYR A 32 4.15 -1.21 -3.54
N ALA A 33 4.67 -2.37 -3.99
CA ALA A 33 4.24 -2.99 -5.25
C ALA A 33 2.75 -3.39 -5.20
N SER A 34 2.28 -3.99 -4.10
CA SER A 34 0.85 -4.35 -3.97
C SER A 34 -0.09 -3.13 -3.98
N PHE A 35 0.31 -2.01 -3.37
CA PHE A 35 -0.49 -0.76 -3.45
C PHE A 35 -0.60 -0.24 -4.88
N LYS A 36 0.49 -0.31 -5.65
CA LYS A 36 0.48 0.07 -7.06
C LYS A 36 -0.50 -0.79 -7.86
N GLU A 37 -0.52 -2.10 -7.63
CA GLU A 37 -1.47 -3.02 -8.27
C GLU A 37 -2.92 -2.69 -7.89
N MET A 38 -3.19 -2.36 -6.63
CA MET A 38 -4.52 -1.97 -6.18
C MET A 38 -5.02 -0.68 -6.84
N ILE A 39 -4.16 0.33 -6.98
CA ILE A 39 -4.49 1.58 -7.70
C ILE A 39 -4.87 1.27 -9.15
N GLU A 40 -4.04 0.49 -9.86
CA GLU A 40 -4.32 0.13 -11.25
C GLU A 40 -5.60 -0.70 -11.39
N ARG A 41 -5.92 -1.57 -10.42
CA ARG A 41 -7.17 -2.32 -10.41
C ARG A 41 -8.40 -1.41 -10.29
N VAL A 42 -8.38 -0.44 -9.39
CA VAL A 42 -9.48 0.53 -9.21
C VAL A 42 -9.64 1.38 -10.47
N LEU A 43 -8.54 1.84 -11.07
CA LEU A 43 -8.58 2.60 -12.31
C LEU A 43 -9.13 1.76 -13.47
N ASN A 44 -8.76 0.49 -13.59
CA ASN A 44 -9.30 -0.40 -14.61
C ASN A 44 -10.81 -0.60 -14.46
N GLN A 45 -11.31 -0.76 -13.23
CA GLN A 45 -12.75 -0.82 -12.96
C GLN A 45 -13.46 0.47 -13.39
N TYR A 46 -12.83 1.64 -13.19
CA TYR A 46 -13.36 2.91 -13.66
C TYR A 46 -13.44 2.99 -15.19
N HIS A 47 -12.35 2.64 -15.87
CA HIS A 47 -12.27 2.69 -17.34
C HIS A 47 -13.30 1.75 -17.98
N ASN A 48 -13.52 0.58 -17.37
CA ASN A 48 -14.54 -0.38 -17.78
C ASN A 48 -15.96 0.01 -17.34
N ARG A 49 -16.14 1.20 -16.75
CA ARG A 49 -17.42 1.71 -16.22
C ARG A 49 -18.09 0.78 -15.20
N ALA A 50 -17.30 -0.08 -14.55
CA ALA A 50 -17.77 -0.99 -13.51
C ALA A 50 -18.03 -0.26 -12.19
N ILE A 51 -17.40 0.90 -11.99
CA ILE A 51 -17.58 1.81 -10.85
C ILE A 51 -17.68 3.26 -11.31
N THR A 52 -18.36 4.08 -10.53
CA THR A 52 -18.55 5.51 -10.74
C THR A 52 -17.32 6.32 -10.32
N SER A 53 -17.20 7.56 -10.81
CA SER A 53 -16.11 8.45 -10.39
C SER A 53 -16.08 8.69 -8.88
N ALA A 54 -17.24 8.70 -8.21
CA ALA A 54 -17.31 8.89 -6.75
C ALA A 54 -16.75 7.68 -6.01
N GLU A 55 -17.03 6.46 -6.49
CA GLU A 55 -16.49 5.22 -5.92
C GLU A 55 -14.99 5.14 -6.12
N VAL A 56 -14.47 5.50 -7.30
CA VAL A 56 -13.02 5.55 -7.56
C VAL A 56 -12.32 6.50 -6.61
N ILE A 57 -12.83 7.73 -6.47
CA ILE A 57 -12.26 8.74 -5.57
C ILE A 57 -12.24 8.20 -4.13
N LYS A 58 -13.34 7.58 -3.68
CA LYS A 58 -13.41 6.95 -2.36
C LYS A 58 -12.36 5.86 -2.18
N HIS A 59 -12.24 4.94 -3.15
CA HIS A 59 -11.25 3.87 -3.11
C HIS A 59 -9.81 4.39 -3.06
N LEU A 60 -9.49 5.43 -3.84
CA LEU A 60 -8.16 6.06 -3.80
C LEU A 60 -7.87 6.74 -2.45
N ILE A 61 -8.87 7.38 -1.84
CA ILE A 61 -8.75 7.96 -0.49
C ILE A 61 -8.54 6.88 0.57
N ASP A 62 -9.27 5.78 0.48
CA ASP A 62 -9.16 4.67 1.42
C ASP A 62 -7.77 4.01 1.33
N LEU A 63 -7.24 3.82 0.12
CA LEU A 63 -5.86 3.37 -0.10
C LEU A 63 -4.84 4.35 0.51
N ALA A 64 -5.04 5.67 0.37
CA ALA A 64 -4.17 6.67 0.99
C ALA A 64 -4.14 6.55 2.51
N LYS A 65 -5.30 6.31 3.14
CA LYS A 65 -5.39 6.12 4.59
C LYS A 65 -4.73 4.82 5.05
N GLU A 66 -4.84 3.75 4.28
CA GLU A 66 -4.19 2.48 4.57
C GLU A 66 -2.67 2.63 4.58
N MET A 67 -2.10 3.32 3.58
CA MET A 67 -0.67 3.64 3.54
C MET A 67 -0.23 4.46 4.77
N GLN A 68 -1.00 5.47 5.18
CA GLN A 68 -0.70 6.26 6.38
C GLN A 68 -0.80 5.45 7.69
N ASN A 69 -1.77 4.55 7.80
CA ASN A 69 -1.95 3.72 8.98
C ASN A 69 -0.85 2.67 9.11
N MET A 70 -0.31 2.18 7.99
CA MET A 70 0.87 1.32 8.02
C MET A 70 2.09 2.04 8.59
N ASP A 71 2.33 3.28 8.17
CA ASP A 71 3.42 4.10 8.72
C ASP A 71 3.26 4.32 10.24
N LYS A 72 2.03 4.37 10.75
CA LYS A 72 1.75 4.41 12.19
C LYS A 72 1.99 3.07 12.87
N ARG A 73 1.51 1.95 12.30
CA ARG A 73 1.73 0.61 12.87
C ARG A 73 3.21 0.25 12.96
N ALA A 74 4.01 0.59 11.96
CA ALA A 74 5.46 0.39 12.01
C ALA A 74 6.08 1.10 13.24
N LYS A 75 5.63 2.32 13.54
CA LYS A 75 6.04 3.07 14.73
C LYS A 75 5.52 2.46 16.03
N GLU A 76 4.29 1.94 16.05
CA GLU A 76 3.67 1.32 17.24
C GLU A 76 4.28 -0.04 17.59
N MET A 77 4.80 -0.78 16.61
CA MET A 77 5.40 -2.10 16.83
C MET A 77 6.85 -2.05 17.35
N ASN A 78 7.43 -0.86 17.57
CA ASN A 78 8.85 -0.65 17.91
C ASN A 78 9.79 -1.43 16.97
N LEU A 79 9.37 -1.64 15.72
CA LEU A 79 10.21 -2.23 14.68
C LEU A 79 10.80 -1.09 13.87
N THR A 80 12.07 -1.23 13.55
CA THR A 80 12.71 -0.39 12.55
C THR A 80 12.05 -0.62 11.19
N GLU A 81 12.16 0.38 10.30
CA GLU A 81 11.58 0.29 8.96
C GLU A 81 12.15 -0.91 8.16
N GLU A 82 13.38 -1.34 8.47
CA GLU A 82 14.06 -2.50 7.87
C GLU A 82 13.48 -3.83 8.37
N GLU A 83 13.28 -3.97 9.69
CA GLU A 83 12.64 -5.15 10.29
C GLU A 83 11.21 -5.35 9.78
N MET A 84 10.46 -4.26 9.59
CA MET A 84 9.10 -4.33 9.01
C MET A 84 9.11 -4.76 7.54
N ALA A 85 10.07 -4.26 6.75
CA ALA A 85 10.22 -4.68 5.36
C ALA A 85 10.60 -6.16 5.24
N PHE A 86 11.47 -6.64 6.13
CA PHE A 86 11.82 -8.06 6.21
C PHE A 86 10.62 -8.90 6.63
N TYR A 87 9.89 -8.50 7.68
CA TYR A 87 8.65 -9.15 8.12
C TYR A 87 7.66 -9.30 6.96
N ASP A 88 7.47 -8.24 6.17
CA ASP A 88 6.57 -8.27 5.01
C ASP A 88 7.06 -9.22 3.90
N ILE A 89 8.38 -9.26 3.64
CA ILE A 89 8.97 -10.24 2.72
C ILE A 89 8.72 -11.66 3.24
N VAL A 90 8.87 -11.91 4.54
CA VAL A 90 8.62 -13.21 5.17
C VAL A 90 7.13 -13.57 5.11
N CYS A 91 6.19 -12.66 5.38
CA CYS A 91 4.77 -12.95 5.27
C CYS A 91 4.33 -13.22 3.82
N VAL A 92 4.92 -12.53 2.83
CA VAL A 92 4.55 -12.68 1.42
C VAL A 92 5.20 -13.92 0.79
N LYS A 93 6.50 -14.15 1.03
CA LYS A 93 7.25 -15.31 0.47
C LYS A 93 7.18 -16.55 1.35
N GLY A 94 7.11 -16.38 2.66
CA GLY A 94 7.01 -17.42 3.68
C GLY A 94 5.61 -17.99 3.84
N LYS A 95 4.63 -17.58 3.02
CA LYS A 95 3.33 -18.28 2.88
C LYS A 95 3.41 -19.78 2.53
N ARG A 96 4.62 -20.35 2.45
CA ARG A 96 4.86 -21.80 2.36
C ARG A 96 5.27 -22.47 3.68
N LEU A 97 5.59 -21.72 4.74
CA LEU A 97 5.82 -22.28 6.07
C LEU A 97 5.14 -21.40 7.12
N PHE A 98 4.14 -21.98 7.79
CA PHE A 98 3.45 -21.43 8.94
C PHE A 98 4.45 -20.90 9.98
N LEU A 99 4.41 -19.60 10.26
CA LEU A 99 5.09 -18.97 11.40
C LEU A 99 4.11 -17.95 11.99
N ASN A 100 3.96 -17.96 13.30
CA ASN A 100 3.10 -17.01 14.01
C ASN A 100 3.75 -15.61 13.98
N ASP A 101 2.95 -14.54 14.05
CA ASP A 101 3.42 -13.14 13.99
C ASP A 101 4.53 -12.82 15.02
N GLU A 102 4.60 -13.56 16.13
CA GLU A 102 5.65 -13.43 17.15
C GLU A 102 6.99 -14.07 16.75
N GLU A 103 6.98 -15.22 16.07
CA GLU A 103 8.22 -15.90 15.61
C GLU A 103 8.89 -15.10 14.47
N ALA A 104 8.09 -14.52 13.58
CA ALA A 104 8.61 -13.69 12.50
C ALA A 104 9.26 -12.39 13.02
N LYS A 105 8.78 -11.84 14.15
CA LYS A 105 9.40 -10.68 14.81
C LYS A 105 10.70 -11.03 15.50
N GLU A 106 10.80 -12.20 16.15
CA GLU A 106 12.07 -12.65 16.77
C GLU A 106 13.17 -12.84 15.73
N ILE A 107 12.87 -13.50 14.61
CA ILE A 107 13.85 -13.73 13.54
C ILE A 107 14.34 -12.40 12.95
N ALA A 108 13.45 -11.40 12.81
CA ALA A 108 13.83 -10.08 12.32
C ALA A 108 14.79 -9.35 13.28
N ARG A 109 14.66 -9.56 14.59
CA ARG A 109 15.49 -8.93 15.63
C ARG A 109 16.85 -9.58 15.83
N GLU A 110 16.99 -10.89 15.61
CA GLU A 110 18.25 -11.62 15.85
C GLU A 110 19.31 -11.45 14.74
N LEU A 111 18.92 -10.93 13.56
CA LEU A 111 19.78 -10.92 12.37
C LEU A 111 20.36 -9.54 12.01
N VAL A 112 20.23 -8.54 12.89
CA VAL A 112 20.80 -7.17 12.77
C VAL A 112 21.86 -6.92 13.83
#